data_AF-A0A1H1CBR3-F1
#
_entry.id   AF-A0A1H1CBR3-F1
#
_cell.length_a   1.000
_cell.length_b   1.000
_cell.length_c   1.000
_cell.angle_alpha   90.00
_cell.angle_beta   90.00
_cell.angle_gamma   90.00
#
_symmetry.space_group_name_H-M   'P 1'
#
loop_
_entity.id
_entity.type
_entity.pdbx_description
1 polymer ?
#
loop_
_entity_poly.entity_id
_entity_poly.type
_entity_poly.pdbx_seq_one_letter_code
_entity_poly.pdbx_strand_id
1 'polypeptide(L)'
;MSALHFDSPVERRAVEPVLAALTILLAAAIVNESRLLFESVLELIWIPATILVPGLLACSVLVGVLAHGLRLGSALFGPGDRIRPGDMAVTRILASVVLGALAAYTLWWVVASLFVHYLVAVGGVSPVIWPPLFGGVLGALVLGRVVFFRLFPEGPLARLSGSAVE
;
A
#
# COMPACT_ATOMS: atom_id res chain seq x y z
N MET A 1 -9.17 25.76 12.03
CA MET A 1 -8.13 24.88 11.45
C MET A 1 -8.41 23.48 11.96
N SER A 2 -9.08 22.65 11.16
CA SER A 2 -9.57 21.34 11.60
C SER A 2 -8.42 20.33 11.65
N ALA A 3 -8.04 19.91 12.85
CA ALA A 3 -7.21 18.75 13.08
C ALA A 3 -8.03 17.50 12.72
N LEU A 4 -7.75 16.91 11.57
CA LEU A 4 -8.28 15.59 11.19
C LEU A 4 -7.61 14.55 12.10
N HIS A 5 -8.24 14.31 13.25
CA HIS A 5 -7.84 13.30 14.24
C HIS A 5 -8.29 11.92 13.75
N PHE A 6 -7.54 11.32 12.82
CA PHE A 6 -7.71 9.91 12.42
C PHE A 6 -7.02 8.97 13.43
N ASP A 7 -7.39 9.10 14.71
CA ASP A 7 -6.79 8.33 15.80
C ASP A 7 -7.74 7.20 16.25
N SER A 8 -7.83 6.16 15.42
CA SER A 8 -8.02 4.82 15.97
C SER A 8 -7.11 3.83 15.25
N PRO A 9 -6.20 3.13 15.96
CA PRO A 9 -5.34 2.10 15.36
C PRO A 9 -6.16 0.91 14.81
N VAL A 10 -7.44 0.83 15.16
CA VAL A 10 -8.40 -0.18 14.72
C VAL A 10 -8.93 0.13 13.31
N GLU A 11 -9.33 1.37 13.02
CA GLU A 11 -9.81 1.74 11.67
C GLU A 11 -8.71 1.64 10.63
N ARG A 12 -7.49 2.11 10.97
CA ARG A 12 -6.32 2.02 10.08
C ARG A 12 -6.01 0.58 9.66
N ARG A 13 -6.28 -0.38 10.56
CA ARG A 13 -6.04 -1.82 10.36
C ARG A 13 -7.03 -2.47 9.39
N ALA A 14 -8.22 -1.89 9.20
CA ALA A 14 -9.24 -2.36 8.27
C ALA A 14 -9.20 -1.60 6.94
N VAL A 15 -8.83 -0.32 6.94
CA VAL A 15 -8.80 0.52 5.73
C VAL A 15 -7.72 0.06 4.74
N GLU A 16 -6.51 -0.26 5.20
CA GLU A 16 -5.41 -0.71 4.34
C GLU A 16 -5.74 -1.98 3.52
N PRO A 17 -6.27 -3.08 4.10
CA PRO A 17 -6.63 -4.27 3.31
C PRO A 17 -7.85 -4.04 2.40
N VAL A 18 -8.80 -3.18 2.79
CA VAL A 18 -9.92 -2.81 1.92
C VAL A 18 -9.41 -2.04 0.70
N LEU A 19 -8.55 -1.04 0.91
CA LEU A 19 -7.89 -0.32 -0.18
C LEU A 19 -7.08 -1.28 -1.06
N ALA A 20 -6.32 -2.21 -0.47
CA ALA A 20 -5.55 -3.19 -1.23
C ALA A 20 -6.45 -4.06 -2.12
N ALA A 21 -7.55 -4.59 -1.58
CA ALA A 21 -8.52 -5.37 -2.33
C ALA A 21 -9.16 -4.56 -3.46
N LEU A 22 -9.59 -3.32 -3.18
CA LEU A 22 -10.15 -2.42 -4.19
C LEU A 22 -9.13 -2.12 -5.30
N THR A 23 -7.86 -1.90 -4.94
CA THR A 23 -6.80 -1.60 -5.91
C THR A 23 -6.53 -2.80 -6.82
N ILE A 24 -6.54 -4.02 -6.29
CA ILE A 24 -6.43 -5.26 -7.07
C ILE A 24 -7.63 -5.41 -8.00
N LEU A 25 -8.85 -5.16 -7.52
CA LEU A 25 -10.06 -5.23 -8.34
C LEU A 25 -10.02 -4.22 -9.49
N LEU A 26 -9.56 -2.99 -9.25
CA LEU A 26 -9.38 -1.98 -10.29
C LEU A 26 -8.31 -2.39 -11.31
N ALA A 27 -7.19 -2.98 -10.85
CA ALA A 27 -6.17 -3.51 -11.73
C ALA A 27 -6.72 -4.65 -12.61
N ALA A 28 -7.45 -5.58 -12.00
CA ALA A 28 -8.08 -6.69 -12.69
C ALA A 28 -9.13 -6.22 -13.70
N ALA A 29 -9.94 -5.21 -13.33
CA ALA A 29 -10.91 -4.62 -14.24
C ALA A 29 -10.22 -3.99 -15.46
N ILE A 30 -9.16 -3.21 -15.26
CA ILE A 30 -8.40 -2.61 -16.37
C ILE A 30 -7.75 -3.65 -17.29
N VAL A 31 -7.28 -4.78 -16.74
CA VAL A 31 -6.68 -5.86 -17.53
C VAL A 31 -7.76 -6.69 -18.26
N ASN A 32 -8.91 -6.91 -17.63
CA ASN A 32 -9.98 -7.75 -18.14
C ASN A 32 -10.94 -7.00 -19.08
N GLU A 33 -11.01 -5.68 -18.99
CA GLU A 33 -11.91 -4.88 -19.81
C GLU A 33 -11.40 -4.65 -21.23
N SER A 34 -11.86 -5.57 -22.09
CA SER A 34 -12.31 -5.26 -23.44
C SER A 34 -13.76 -4.71 -23.38
N ARG A 35 -13.93 -3.39 -23.51
CA ARG A 35 -15.16 -2.71 -23.99
C ARG A 35 -16.49 -2.75 -23.18
N LEU A 36 -16.58 -3.27 -21.95
CA LEU A 36 -17.91 -3.56 -21.32
C LEU A 36 -18.44 -2.57 -20.26
N LEU A 37 -17.68 -1.58 -19.78
CA LEU A 37 -18.16 -0.62 -18.78
C LEU A 37 -18.40 0.81 -19.32
N PHE A 38 -18.59 0.98 -20.62
CA PHE A 38 -18.87 2.29 -21.24
C PHE A 38 -20.36 2.65 -21.20
N GLU A 39 -20.93 2.77 -20.00
CA GLU A 39 -22.08 3.66 -19.77
C GLU A 39 -21.57 4.96 -19.13
N SER A 40 -21.97 6.09 -19.69
CA SER A 40 -21.35 7.42 -19.51
C SER A 40 -21.32 7.96 -18.07
N VAL A 41 -22.13 7.42 -17.16
CA VAL A 41 -22.10 7.80 -15.74
C VAL A 41 -20.97 7.08 -14.99
N LEU A 42 -20.64 5.85 -15.39
CA LEU A 42 -19.60 5.06 -14.75
C LEU A 42 -18.20 5.62 -15.08
N GLU A 43 -17.99 6.10 -16.32
CA GLU A 43 -16.73 6.73 -16.75
C GLU A 43 -16.29 7.90 -15.85
N LEU A 44 -17.25 8.75 -15.45
CA LEU A 44 -16.97 9.94 -14.65
C LEU A 44 -16.37 9.60 -13.28
N ILE A 45 -16.77 8.47 -12.70
CA ILE A 45 -16.28 8.00 -11.39
C ILE A 45 -15.09 7.05 -11.58
N TRP A 46 -15.04 6.32 -12.69
CA TRP A 46 -14.03 5.30 -12.96
C TRP A 46 -12.61 5.88 -13.02
N ILE A 47 -12.41 6.94 -13.79
CA ILE A 47 -11.09 7.57 -13.94
C ILE A 47 -10.56 8.09 -12.59
N PRO A 48 -11.31 8.91 -11.81
CA PRO A 48 -10.81 9.34 -10.51
C PRO A 48 -10.64 8.16 -9.54
N ALA A 49 -11.50 7.13 -9.57
CA ALA A 49 -11.33 5.97 -8.70
C ALA A 49 -10.04 5.19 -9.01
N THR A 50 -9.74 4.96 -10.29
CA THR A 50 -8.52 4.25 -10.75
C THR A 50 -7.23 5.01 -10.44
N ILE A 51 -7.31 6.33 -10.20
CA ILE A 51 -6.16 7.15 -9.79
C ILE A 51 -6.09 7.26 -8.26
N LEU A 52 -7.20 7.59 -7.61
CA LEU A 52 -7.24 7.93 -6.18
C LEU A 52 -7.13 6.69 -5.29
N VAL A 53 -7.76 5.56 -5.62
CA VAL A 53 -7.72 4.36 -4.77
C VAL A 53 -6.29 3.81 -4.64
N PRO A 54 -5.51 3.60 -5.73
CA PRO A 54 -4.09 3.27 -5.61
C PRO A 54 -3.27 4.30 -4.85
N GLY A 55 -3.57 5.60 -5.05
CA GLY A 55 -2.88 6.69 -4.36
C GLY A 55 -3.11 6.68 -2.85
N LEU A 56 -4.34 6.44 -2.40
CA LEU A 56 -4.68 6.32 -0.99
C LEU A 56 -3.98 5.10 -0.36
N LEU A 57 -3.93 3.97 -1.06
CA LEU A 57 -3.18 2.80 -0.61
C LEU A 57 -1.69 3.14 -0.46
N ALA A 58 -1.08 3.75 -1.49
CA ALA A 58 0.32 4.14 -1.48
C ALA A 58 0.65 5.10 -0.33
N CYS A 59 -0.16 6.13 -0.11
CA CYS A 59 -0.03 7.04 1.02
C CYS A 59 -0.11 6.30 2.36
N SER A 60 -1.08 5.39 2.52
CA SER A 60 -1.25 4.62 3.76
C SER A 60 -0.02 3.75 4.06
N VAL A 61 0.48 3.04 3.05
CA VAL A 61 1.71 2.22 3.14
C VAL A 61 2.92 3.08 3.47
N LEU A 62 3.12 4.21 2.78
CA LEU A 62 4.24 5.12 3.04
C LEU A 62 4.24 5.64 4.47
N VAL A 63 3.09 6.04 5.01
CA VAL A 63 3.02 6.50 6.41
C VAL A 63 3.37 5.35 7.37
N GLY A 64 2.94 4.12 7.07
CA GLY A 64 3.33 2.93 7.84
C GLY A 64 4.84 2.67 7.82
N VAL A 65 5.46 2.77 6.64
CA VAL A 65 6.91 2.61 6.43
C VAL A 65 7.70 3.72 7.13
N LEU A 66 7.26 4.98 7.04
CA LEU A 66 7.85 6.12 7.73
C LEU A 66 7.78 5.94 9.25
N ALA A 67 6.63 5.55 9.79
CA ALA A 67 6.47 5.29 11.21
C ALA A 67 7.38 4.15 11.69
N HIS A 68 7.54 3.10 10.89
CA HIS A 68 8.47 2.01 11.18
C HIS A 68 9.94 2.47 11.13
N GLY A 69 10.32 3.25 10.12
CA GLY A 69 11.66 3.82 10.00
C GLY A 69 12.02 4.78 11.13
N LEU A 70 11.08 5.63 11.56
CA LEU A 70 11.28 6.53 12.71
C LEU A 70 11.46 5.75 14.01
N ARG A 71 10.70 4.66 14.22
CA ARG A 71 10.88 3.78 15.38
C ARG A 71 12.25 3.10 15.36
N LEU A 72 12.68 2.59 14.20
CA LEU A 72 13.99 1.98 14.03
C LEU A 72 15.12 2.99 14.28
N GLY A 73 15.02 4.19 13.71
CA GLY A 73 15.98 5.28 13.94
C GLY A 73 16.03 5.69 15.42
N SER A 74 14.88 5.80 16.08
CA SER A 74 14.84 6.10 17.52
C SER A 74 15.44 4.99 18.38
N ALA A 75 15.40 3.73 17.93
CA ALA A 75 16.03 2.62 18.63
C ALA A 75 17.56 2.61 18.48
N LEU A 76 18.08 3.13 17.35
CA LEU A 76 19.52 3.24 17.10
C LEU A 76 20.15 4.46 17.78
N PHE A 77 19.40 5.57 17.93
CA PHE A 77 19.92 6.85 18.44
C PHE A 77 19.37 7.26 19.82
N GLY A 78 18.38 6.55 20.37
CA GLY A 78 17.69 6.91 21.61
C GLY A 78 18.03 5.99 22.80
N PRO A 79 17.91 6.47 24.06
CA PRO A 79 18.14 5.67 25.25
C PRO A 79 17.09 4.55 25.40
N GLY A 80 17.42 3.35 24.94
CA GLY A 80 17.09 2.05 25.56
C GLY A 80 15.66 1.50 25.62
N ASP A 81 14.59 2.31 25.67
CA ASP A 81 13.36 1.83 26.35
C ASP A 81 12.07 1.69 25.51
N ARG A 82 12.15 1.68 24.17
CA ARG A 82 10.96 1.52 23.29
C ARG A 82 11.08 0.41 22.24
N ILE A 83 11.93 -0.58 22.48
CA ILE A 83 12.19 -1.66 21.51
C ILE A 83 11.16 -2.79 21.72
N ARG A 84 10.32 -3.07 20.72
CA ARG A 84 9.53 -4.31 20.68
C ARG A 84 10.39 -5.44 20.10
N PRO A 85 10.46 -6.62 20.76
CA PRO A 85 11.19 -7.77 20.22
C PRO A 85 10.55 -8.18 18.90
N GLY A 86 11.29 -8.01 17.80
CA GLY A 86 10.83 -8.31 16.43
C GLY A 86 10.93 -7.14 15.45
N ASP A 87 11.10 -5.90 15.90
CA ASP A 87 11.22 -4.73 14.99
C ASP A 87 12.56 -4.66 14.23
N MET A 88 13.60 -5.37 14.68
CA MET A 88 14.90 -5.46 14.00
C MET A 88 15.04 -6.68 13.07
N ALA A 89 13.97 -7.45 12.85
CA ALA A 89 14.03 -8.58 11.92
C ALA A 89 14.32 -8.07 10.49
N VAL A 90 15.40 -8.57 9.87
CA VAL A 90 15.83 -8.20 8.51
C VAL A 90 14.68 -8.32 7.50
N THR A 91 13.82 -9.33 7.67
CA THR A 91 12.63 -9.55 6.83
C THR A 91 11.62 -8.42 6.93
N ARG A 92 11.44 -7.79 8.10
CA ARG A 92 10.56 -6.62 8.27
C ARG A 92 11.15 -5.36 7.67
N ILE A 93 12.46 -5.16 7.83
CA ILE A 93 13.18 -4.03 7.21
C ILE A 93 13.09 -4.14 5.69
N LEU A 94 13.41 -5.31 5.13
CA LEU A 94 13.32 -5.56 3.69
C LEU A 94 11.90 -5.37 3.16
N ALA A 95 10.89 -5.93 3.85
CA ALA A 95 9.49 -5.73 3.48
C ALA A 95 9.09 -4.25 3.51
N SER A 96 9.55 -3.49 4.51
CA SER A 96 9.30 -2.06 4.63
C SER A 96 9.94 -1.27 3.49
N VAL A 97 11.18 -1.61 3.11
CA VAL A 97 11.88 -0.95 1.99
C VAL A 97 11.19 -1.25 0.66
N VAL A 98 10.88 -2.52 0.39
CA VAL A 98 10.21 -2.93 -0.85
C VAL A 98 8.82 -2.29 -0.97
N LEU A 99 8.01 -2.35 0.09
CA LEU A 99 6.69 -1.71 0.12
C LEU A 99 6.79 -0.19 0.01
N GLY A 100 7.75 0.43 0.67
CA GLY A 100 7.98 1.88 0.60
C GLY A 100 8.38 2.34 -0.79
N ALA A 101 9.33 1.66 -1.43
CA ALA A 101 9.76 1.98 -2.79
C ALA A 101 8.63 1.81 -3.80
N LEU A 102 7.88 0.70 -3.72
CA LEU A 102 6.75 0.46 -4.61
C LEU A 102 5.61 1.45 -4.38
N ALA A 103 5.36 1.84 -3.12
CA ALA A 103 4.36 2.85 -2.79
C ALA A 103 4.75 4.24 -3.33
N ALA A 104 6.01 4.65 -3.16
CA ALA A 104 6.52 5.90 -3.75
C ALA A 104 6.41 5.90 -5.28
N TYR A 105 6.74 4.76 -5.91
CA TYR A 105 6.62 4.60 -7.35
C TYR A 105 5.16 4.63 -7.83
N THR A 106 4.24 4.01 -7.08
CA THR A 106 2.80 4.09 -7.35
C THR A 106 2.30 5.54 -7.24
N LEU A 107 2.73 6.26 -6.20
CA LEU A 107 2.35 7.65 -5.97
C LEU A 107 2.89 8.59 -7.06
N TRP A 108 4.09 8.33 -7.58
CA TRP A 108 4.63 9.05 -8.73
C TRP A 108 3.69 8.95 -9.94
N TRP A 109 3.21 7.76 -10.26
CA TRP A 109 2.26 7.56 -11.36
C TRP A 109 0.89 8.19 -11.10
N VAL A 110 0.42 8.19 -9.85
CA VAL A 110 -0.80 8.89 -9.44
C VAL A 110 -0.66 10.39 -9.71
N VAL A 111 0.44 11.01 -9.28
CA VAL A 111 0.72 12.44 -9.52
C VAL A 111 0.81 12.73 -11.01
N ALA A 112 1.54 11.91 -11.77
CA ALA A 112 1.63 12.05 -13.22
C ALA A 112 0.26 11.95 -13.91
N SER A 113 -0.59 11.03 -13.46
CA SER A 113 -1.95 10.85 -14.00
C SER A 113 -2.85 12.03 -13.68
N LEU A 114 -2.80 12.54 -12.44
CA LEU A 114 -3.54 13.75 -12.06
C LEU A 114 -3.07 14.97 -12.87
N PHE A 115 -1.76 15.10 -13.05
CA PHE A 115 -1.18 16.20 -13.82
C PHE A 115 -1.62 16.18 -15.28
N VAL A 116 -1.47 15.04 -15.96
CA VAL A 116 -1.83 14.91 -17.38
C VAL A 116 -3.34 15.05 -17.58
N HIS A 117 -4.16 14.49 -16.68
CA HIS A 117 -5.60 14.44 -16.88
C HIS A 117 -6.34 15.73 -16.48
N TYR A 118 -5.83 16.49 -15.51
CA TYR A 118 -6.55 17.66 -14.97
C TYR A 118 -5.82 19.00 -15.17
N LEU A 119 -4.51 19.01 -15.40
CA LEU A 119 -3.71 20.25 -15.46
C LEU A 119 -3.19 20.56 -16.87
N VAL A 120 -3.04 19.56 -17.74
CA VAL A 120 -2.56 19.75 -19.11
C VAL A 120 -3.72 19.98 -20.08
N ALA A 121 -3.73 21.12 -20.75
CA ALA A 121 -4.79 21.52 -21.69
C ALA A 121 -4.65 20.91 -23.10
N VAL A 122 -3.52 20.27 -23.43
CA VAL A 122 -3.20 19.80 -24.79
C VAL A 122 -2.63 18.38 -24.75
N GLY A 123 -3.22 17.49 -25.56
CA GLY A 123 -3.04 16.04 -25.57
C GLY A 123 -1.66 15.48 -25.18
N GLY A 124 -1.70 14.62 -24.16
CA GLY A 124 -0.63 13.68 -23.81
C GLY A 124 -1.20 12.26 -23.71
N VAL A 125 -0.34 11.26 -23.86
CA VAL A 125 -0.73 9.85 -23.62
C VAL A 125 -1.11 9.72 -22.15
N SER A 126 -2.37 9.42 -21.88
CA SER A 126 -2.90 9.31 -20.52
C SER A 126 -2.23 8.13 -19.78
N PRO A 127 -1.45 8.38 -18.71
CA PRO A 127 -0.79 7.31 -17.96
C PRO A 127 -1.73 6.59 -16.99
N VAL A 128 -3.06 6.74 -17.13
CA VAL A 128 -4.10 6.24 -16.21
C VAL A 128 -4.06 4.72 -15.99
N ILE A 129 -3.46 3.96 -16.91
CA ILE A 129 -3.26 2.51 -16.74
C ILE A 129 -2.23 2.16 -15.65
N TRP A 130 -1.27 3.04 -15.38
CA TRP A 130 -0.13 2.73 -14.51
C TRP A 130 -0.44 2.76 -13.00
N PRO A 131 -1.17 3.75 -12.45
CA PRO A 131 -1.54 3.75 -11.04
C PRO A 131 -2.23 2.46 -10.58
N PRO A 132 -3.25 1.92 -11.27
CA PRO A 132 -3.91 0.69 -10.86
C PRO A 132 -3.03 -0.54 -11.08
N LEU A 133 -2.18 -0.60 -12.11
CA LEU A 133 -1.25 -1.72 -12.30
C LEU A 133 -0.24 -1.83 -11.15
N PHE A 134 0.52 -0.76 -10.88
CA PHE A 134 1.51 -0.77 -9.79
C PHE A 134 0.85 -0.79 -8.42
N GLY A 135 -0.29 -0.12 -8.26
CA GLY A 135 -1.12 -0.18 -7.08
C GLY A 135 -1.69 -1.58 -6.83
N GLY A 136 -2.03 -2.34 -7.88
CA GLY A 136 -2.49 -3.72 -7.78
C GLY A 136 -1.38 -4.64 -7.27
N VAL A 137 -0.16 -4.50 -7.79
CA VAL A 137 1.03 -5.21 -7.26
C VAL A 137 1.26 -4.85 -5.79
N LEU A 138 1.19 -3.55 -5.46
CA LEU A 138 1.31 -3.08 -4.08
C LEU A 138 0.22 -3.69 -3.18
N GLY A 139 -1.03 -3.69 -3.63
CA GLY A 139 -2.17 -4.28 -2.93
C GLY A 139 -1.99 -5.77 -2.69
N ALA A 140 -1.51 -6.51 -3.70
CA ALA A 140 -1.23 -7.94 -3.57
C ALA A 140 -0.13 -8.21 -2.52
N LEU A 141 0.94 -7.42 -2.51
CA LEU A 141 2.00 -7.52 -1.52
C LEU A 141 1.51 -7.15 -0.11
N VAL A 142 0.67 -6.12 0.02
CA VAL A 142 0.05 -5.72 1.29
C VAL A 142 -0.85 -6.83 1.85
N LEU A 143 -1.73 -7.41 1.03
CA LEU A 143 -2.57 -8.53 1.44
C LEU A 143 -1.72 -9.77 1.77
N GLY A 144 -0.74 -10.09 0.94
CA GLY A 144 0.20 -11.18 1.18
C GLY A 144 0.93 -11.02 2.52
N ARG A 145 1.37 -9.80 2.83
CA ARG A 145 1.97 -9.46 4.13
C ARG A 145 0.99 -9.68 5.28
N VAL A 146 -0.25 -9.22 5.16
CA VAL A 146 -1.28 -9.40 6.20
C VAL A 146 -1.57 -10.87 6.44
N VAL A 147 -1.74 -11.66 5.37
CA VAL A 147 -1.97 -13.10 5.44
C VAL A 147 -0.76 -13.80 6.06
N PHE A 148 0.46 -13.47 5.63
CA PHE A 148 1.69 -14.04 6.16
C PHE A 148 1.84 -13.82 7.66
N PHE A 149 1.63 -12.60 8.16
CA PHE A 149 1.72 -12.33 9.59
C PHE A 149 0.54 -12.90 10.40
N ARG A 150 -0.62 -13.14 9.78
CA ARG A 150 -1.71 -13.88 10.42
C ARG A 150 -1.42 -15.37 10.53
N LEU A 151 -0.81 -15.97 9.51
CA LEU A 151 -0.44 -17.40 9.50
C LEU A 151 0.78 -17.70 10.37
N PHE A 152 1.71 -16.75 10.48
CA PHE A 152 2.95 -16.87 11.24
C PHE A 152 3.10 -15.72 12.24
N PRO A 153 2.25 -15.67 13.29
CA PRO A 153 2.31 -14.60 14.30
C PRO A 153 3.65 -14.55 15.05
N GLU A 154 4.30 -15.71 15.23
CA GLU A 154 5.61 -15.87 15.89
C GLU A 154 6.79 -16.00 14.90
N GLY A 155 6.51 -15.94 13.60
CA GLY A 155 7.49 -16.13 12.53
C GLY A 155 7.67 -17.61 12.09
N PRO A 156 8.08 -17.86 10.83
CA PRO A 156 8.20 -19.22 10.29
C PRO A 156 9.27 -20.06 11.01
N LEU A 157 10.28 -19.41 11.61
CA LEU A 157 11.36 -20.08 12.33
C LEU A 157 10.92 -20.61 13.71
N ALA A 158 9.94 -20.00 14.37
CA ALA A 158 9.41 -20.48 15.64
C ALA A 158 8.69 -21.83 15.50
N ARG A 159 8.05 -22.07 14.34
CA ARG A 159 7.49 -23.39 14.02
C ARG A 159 8.55 -24.44 13.73
N LEU A 160 9.68 -24.06 13.13
CA LEU A 160 10.78 -24.98 12.85
C LEU A 160 11.53 -25.38 14.12
N SER A 161 11.64 -24.51 15.12
CA SER A 161 12.22 -24.87 16.42
C SER A 161 11.32 -25.77 17.26
N GLY A 162 10.00 -25.69 17.09
CA GLY A 162 9.05 -26.59 17.77
C GLY A 162 9.03 -28.02 17.20
N SER A 163 9.32 -28.19 15.91
CA SER A 163 9.37 -29.50 15.24
C SER A 163 10.69 -30.27 15.46
N ALA A 164 11.70 -29.65 16.06
CA ALA A 164 13.00 -30.27 16.32
C ALA A 164 13.10 -30.94 17.70
N VAL A 165 12.00 -31.03 18.45
CA VAL A 165 11.94 -31.59 19.82
C VAL A 165 10.97 -32.78 19.92
N GLU A 166 10.79 -33.53 18.84
CA GLU A 166 10.20 -34.89 18.91
C GLU A 166 11.19 -35.94 18.41
#